data_AF-D1CSU0-F1
#
_entry.id   AF-D1CSU0-F1
#
_cell.length_a   1.000
_cell.length_b   1.000
_cell.length_c   1.000
_cell.angle_alpha   90.00
_cell.angle_beta   90.00
_cell.angle_gamma   90.00
#
_symmetry.space_group_name_H-M   'P 1'
#
loop_
_entity.id
_entity.type
_entity.pdbx_description
1 polymer ?
#
loop_
_entity_poly.entity_id
_entity_poly.type
_entity_poly.pdbx_seq_one_letter_code
_entity_poly.pdbx_strand_id
1 'polypeptide(L)' 'LRDGGRLIAVEGFGNASRAKLYMRESGRTSERSDFNTSVKPLPGFHRERPFIF' A
#
# COMPACT_ATOMS: atom_id res chain seq x y z
N LEU A 1 -5.67 11.74 0.81
CA LEU A 1 -6.85 11.70 -0.08
C LEU A 1 -7.69 12.93 0.16
N ARG A 2 -8.23 13.54 -0.89
CA ARG A 2 -9.32 14.52 -0.74
C ARG A 2 -10.56 13.80 -0.21
N ASP A 3 -11.50 14.52 0.38
CA ASP A 3 -12.77 13.91 0.84
C ASP A 3 -13.54 13.31 -0.34
N GLY A 4 -14.10 12.12 -0.15
CA GLY A 4 -14.66 11.26 -1.21
C GLY A 4 -13.61 10.50 -2.04
N GLY A 5 -12.32 10.71 -1.79
CA GLY A 5 -11.22 10.07 -2.51
C GLY A 5 -10.97 8.62 -2.10
N ARG A 6 -10.40 7.85 -3.03
CA ARG A 6 -10.05 6.44 -2.83
C ARG A 6 -8.62 6.18 -3.29
N LEU A 7 -7.93 5.29 -2.60
CA LEU A 7 -6.60 4.80 -2.98
C LEU A 7 -6.58 3.29 -2.85
N ILE A 8 -6.10 2.61 -3.87
CA ILE A 8 -5.75 1.19 -3.79
C ILE A 8 -4.24 1.11 -3.72
N ALA A 9 -3.73 0.40 -2.71
CA ALA A 9 -2.31 0.15 -2.54
C ALA A 9 -2.07 -1.33 -2.33
N VAL A 10 -0.91 -1.82 -2.79
CA VAL A 10 -0.39 -3.11 -2.36
C VAL A 10 0.58 -2.85 -1.22
N GLU A 11 0.30 -3.43 -0.06
CA GLU A 11 1.16 -3.34 1.11
C GLU A 11 1.86 -4.67 1.38
N GLY A 12 3.16 -4.62 1.69
CA GLY A 12 4.00 -5.80 1.94
C GLY A 12 4.75 -6.28 0.69
N PHE A 13 5.41 -7.43 0.81
CA PHE A 13 6.26 -8.01 -0.25
C PHE A 13 5.96 -9.49 -0.48
N GLY A 14 6.12 -9.93 -1.73
CA GLY A 14 5.89 -11.31 -2.13
C GLY A 14 4.48 -11.79 -1.77
N ASN A 15 4.34 -13.08 -1.46
CA ASN A 15 3.05 -13.73 -1.20
C ASN A 15 2.38 -13.27 0.12
N ALA A 16 3.08 -12.54 0.97
CA ALA A 16 2.53 -11.94 2.18
C ALA A 16 1.92 -10.55 1.92
N SER A 17 2.10 -9.99 0.72
CA SER A 17 1.53 -8.69 0.38
C SER A 17 0.01 -8.78 0.23
N ARG A 18 -0.69 -7.66 0.48
CA ARG A 18 -2.16 -7.58 0.33
C ARG A 18 -2.56 -6.31 -0.42
N ALA A 19 -3.60 -6.43 -1.24
CA ALA A 19 -4.31 -5.28 -1.77
C ALA A 19 -5.19 -4.66 -0.67
N LYS A 20 -5.01 -3.36 -0.44
CA LYS A 20 -5.83 -2.57 0.47
C LYS A 20 -6.50 -1.41 -0.23
N LEU A 21 -7.77 -1.19 0.12
CA LEU A 21 -8.54 -0.03 -0.27
C LEU A 21 -8.60 0.95 0.90
N TYR A 22 -8.14 2.18 0.65
CA TYR A 22 -8.28 3.33 1.51
C TYR A 22 -9.37 4.25 0.98
N MET A 23 -10.27 4.69 1.85
CA MET A 23 -11.33 5.65 1.51
C MET A 23 -11.31 6.80 2.51
N ARG A 24 -11.47 8.03 2.04
CA ARG A 24 -11.61 9.23 2.88
C ARG A 24 -13.04 9.74 2.80
N GLU A 25 -13.74 9.73 3.92
CA GLU A 25 -15.12 10.20 4.02
C GLU A 25 -15.29 11.01 5.31
N SER A 26 -15.93 12.17 5.21
CA SER A 26 -16.21 13.06 6.34
C SER A 26 -14.96 13.35 7.18
N GLY A 27 -13.82 13.53 6.51
CA GLY A 27 -12.53 13.78 7.16
C GLY A 27 -11.83 12.56 7.78
N ARG A 28 -12.46 11.38 7.80
CA ARG A 28 -11.89 10.14 8.36
C ARG A 28 -11.41 9.19 7.27
N THR A 29 -10.28 8.53 7.48
CA THR A 29 -9.80 7.49 6.56
C THR A 29 -10.15 6.12 7.10
N SER A 30 -10.82 5.29 6.31
CA SER A 30 -11.04 3.87 6.58
C SER A 30 -10.20 3.01 5.64
N GLU A 31 -9.88 1.79 6.07
CA GLU A 31 -9.16 0.81 5.25
C GLU A 31 -9.87 -0.55 5.25
N ARG A 32 -9.72 -1.28 4.15
CA ARG A 32 -10.16 -2.68 4.02
C ARG A 32 -9.10 -3.48 3.27
N SER A 33 -8.78 -4.66 3.79
CA SER A 33 -7.88 -5.62 3.12
C SER A 33 -8.69 -6.60 2.27
N ASP A 34 -8.46 -6.63 0.97
CA ASP A 34 -9.29 -7.43 0.04
C ASP A 34 -8.69 -8.82 -0.21
N PHE A 35 -7.49 -8.92 -0.81
CA PHE A 35 -6.88 -10.21 -1.16
C PHE A 35 -5.35 -10.20 -1.10
N ASN A 36 -4.74 -11.40 -1.10
CA ASN A 36 -3.30 -11.57 -1.15
C ASN A 36 -2.75 -11.23 -2.54
N THR A 37 -1.61 -10.56 -2.57
CA THR A 37 -0.92 -10.15 -3.80
C THR A 37 0.49 -10.72 -3.84
N SER A 38 1.15 -10.61 -4.99
CA SER A 38 2.58 -10.91 -5.16
C SER A 38 3.13 -10.16 -6.37
N VAL A 39 3.02 -8.83 -6.33
CA VAL A 39 3.46 -7.95 -7.44
C VAL A 39 4.85 -7.40 -7.17
N LYS A 40 5.54 -6.97 -8.24
CA LYS A 40 6.81 -6.25 -8.10
C LYS A 40 6.55 -4.90 -7.38
N PRO A 41 7.43 -4.49 -6.45
CA PRO A 41 7.30 -3.19 -5.82
C PRO A 41 7.42 -2.06 -6.83
N LEU A 42 6.76 -0.94 -6.53
CA LEU A 42 6.90 0.27 -7.32
C LEU A 42 8.36 0.77 -7.24
N PRO A 43 8.88 1.40 -8.31
CA PRO A 43 10.17 2.07 -8.24
C PRO A 43 10.22 3.03 -7.05
N GLY A 44 11.28 2.95 -6.23
CA GLY A 44 11.42 3.75 -5.00
C GLY A 44 10.73 3.19 -3.75
N PHE A 45 10.01 2.07 -3.84
CA PHE A 45 9.35 1.41 -2.70
C PHE A 45 10.15 0.24 -2.12
N HIS A 46 11.39 0.09 -2.55
CA HIS A 46 12.36 -0.77 -1.88
C HIS A 46 13.12 0.03 -0.83
N ARG A 47 13.40 -0.60 0.31
CA ARG A 47 14.34 -0.05 1.28
C ARG A 47 15.70 0.11 0.60
N GLU A 48 16.29 1.30 0.72
CA GLU A 48 17.66 1.54 0.26
C GLU A 48 18.61 0.55 0.94
N ARG A 49 19.59 0.07 0.18
CA ARG A 49 20.58 -0.87 0.72
C ARG A 49 21.39 -0.13 1.80
N PRO A 50 21.60 -0.73 2.99
CA PRO A 50 22.47 -0.14 3.98
C PRO A 50 23.89 0.01 3.41
N PHE A 51 24.64 0.98 3.91
CA PHE A 51 26.05 1.15 3.56
C PHE A 51 26.80 -0.16 3.81
N ILE A 52 27.62 -0.56 2.82
CA ILE A 52 28.56 -1.67 2.96
C ILE A 52 29.89 -1.03 3.36
N PHE A 53 30.41 -1.41 4.51
CA PHE A 53 31.71 -0.98 5.03
C PHE A 53 32.77 -2.02 4.72
#